data_AF-A0A9X9I6B4-F1
#
_entry.id   AF-A0A9X9I6B4-F1
#
_cell.length_a   1.000
_cell.length_b   1.000
_cell.length_c   1.000
_cell.angle_alpha   90.00
_cell.angle_beta   90.00
_cell.angle_gamma   90.00
#
_symmetry.space_group_name_H-M   'P 1'
#
loop_
_entity.id
_entity.type
_entity.pdbx_description
1 polymer ?
#
loop_
_entity_poly.entity_id
_entity_poly.type
_entity_poly.pdbx_seq_one_letter_code
_entity_poly.pdbx_strand_id
1 'polypeptide(L)'
;MSNEPAKQLKIQLDKQGRPITHTYLTESSDTQRCEVRIKDRVVPILFVPGIMGSNLKYRDVWSGQETPILLSDEKELANAEVDDSWQPPSSALEILSALIFGLFRTKEERRREINPDVAFVDWESNKIRPLPKRMVYTDRKIAMSSPDNDHEGDVAQEKNSAKEPFQEGESLTEAQKIAQEARMRGWGTVYQGSYVPFLVFLEDTLNDIPACNTEEEYKQVIEKNKVWKKLLPLFQSGSKQSIGAKGDENGSLENTEQLARWLQSAADCEFRVYACGYNWLRDNQESGNGYSNDSIEYFEVKSEKGINKKYGFSDLNSRIKKILKECQQTDSKCNEVIVLTHSMGGLVGRAYAKEQGGSSLSGIYHNVMPATGAPAFYKRLKAGFGGENIVTTIASPIFGYSAERVTPVLLNSIGALELMPWIDYKVLSDNTNRWLRVAEKATPKTIKFSFSTEDLIQNSDAWYSLLPKLYHNGQLQYQKAKLNNNKSRWEEADPRINPGG
;
A
#
# COMPACT_ATOMS: atom_id res chain seq x y z
N MET A 1 30.05 -10.95 -40.97
CA MET A 1 29.24 -10.93 -39.73
C MET A 1 27.97 -10.18 -40.07
N SER A 2 26.79 -10.73 -39.77
CA SER A 2 25.54 -10.03 -40.04
C SER A 2 25.53 -8.70 -39.28
N ASN A 3 25.03 -7.64 -39.93
CA ASN A 3 24.83 -6.31 -39.33
C ASN A 3 23.59 -6.27 -38.41
N GLU A 4 23.05 -7.43 -38.05
CA GLU A 4 21.87 -7.51 -37.20
C GLU A 4 22.25 -7.24 -35.74
N PRO A 5 21.44 -6.44 -35.02
CA PRO A 5 21.66 -6.20 -33.60
C PRO A 5 21.62 -7.51 -32.83
N ALA A 6 22.46 -7.61 -31.79
CA ALA A 6 22.48 -8.80 -30.94
C ALA A 6 21.12 -9.02 -30.28
N LYS A 7 20.67 -10.27 -30.26
CA LYS A 7 19.46 -10.69 -29.56
C LYS A 7 19.70 -10.66 -28.05
N GLN A 8 19.04 -9.73 -27.37
CA GLN A 8 19.06 -9.65 -25.91
C GLN A 8 18.27 -10.80 -25.30
N LEU A 9 18.95 -11.60 -24.47
CA LEU A 9 18.35 -12.71 -23.75
C LEU A 9 17.80 -12.24 -22.39
N LYS A 10 16.68 -12.83 -21.97
CA LYS A 10 16.09 -12.56 -20.65
C LYS A 10 16.88 -13.27 -19.56
N ILE A 11 17.09 -12.57 -18.45
CA ILE A 11 17.76 -13.10 -17.26
C ILE A 11 16.72 -13.57 -16.25
N GLN A 12 17.01 -14.71 -15.62
CA GLN A 12 16.36 -15.22 -14.42
C GLN A 12 17.41 -15.36 -13.31
N LEU A 13 16.99 -15.55 -12.07
CA LEU A 13 17.91 -15.82 -10.96
C LEU A 13 17.82 -17.29 -10.54
N ASP A 14 18.96 -17.92 -10.27
CA ASP A 14 18.99 -19.20 -9.59
C ASP A 14 18.68 -19.04 -8.08
N LYS A 15 18.64 -20.17 -7.36
CA LYS A 15 18.37 -20.18 -5.91
C LYS A 15 19.38 -19.40 -5.06
N GLN A 16 20.56 -19.10 -5.60
CA GLN A 16 21.63 -18.35 -4.96
C GLN A 16 21.64 -16.88 -5.40
N GLY A 17 20.65 -16.44 -6.20
CA GLY A 17 20.57 -15.07 -6.71
C GLY A 17 21.51 -14.79 -7.88
N ARG A 18 22.09 -15.81 -8.51
CA ARG A 18 23.00 -15.66 -9.65
C ARG A 18 22.20 -15.60 -10.96
N PRO A 19 22.59 -14.73 -11.91
CA PRO A 19 21.90 -14.60 -13.19
C PRO A 19 22.09 -15.86 -14.05
N ILE A 20 20.99 -16.39 -14.57
CA ILE A 20 20.94 -17.49 -15.53
C ILE A 20 20.11 -17.06 -16.74
N THR A 21 20.43 -17.63 -17.90
CA THR A 21 19.64 -17.46 -19.12
C THR A 21 19.45 -18.82 -19.81
N HIS A 22 18.36 -18.96 -20.55
CA HIS A 22 18.11 -20.12 -21.39
C HIS A 22 18.05 -19.68 -22.85
N THR A 23 18.69 -20.46 -23.73
CA THR A 23 18.59 -20.31 -25.17
C THR A 23 18.23 -21.65 -25.80
N TYR A 24 17.64 -21.60 -26.98
CA TYR A 24 17.39 -22.78 -27.80
C TYR A 24 18.51 -22.94 -28.81
N LEU A 25 18.76 -24.17 -29.25
CA LEU A 25 19.62 -24.42 -30.39
C LEU A 25 18.94 -23.88 -31.65
N THR A 26 19.65 -23.04 -32.40
CA THR A 26 19.22 -22.51 -33.70
C THR A 26 19.90 -23.29 -34.82
N GLU A 27 19.39 -23.16 -36.05
CA GLU A 27 20.06 -23.71 -37.23
C GLU A 27 21.44 -23.07 -37.42
N SER A 28 22.40 -23.81 -37.97
CA SER A 28 23.77 -23.30 -38.21
C SER A 28 23.84 -22.09 -39.16
N SER A 29 22.75 -21.82 -39.89
CA SER A 29 22.56 -20.64 -40.74
C SER A 29 22.29 -19.36 -39.95
N ASP A 30 21.74 -19.48 -38.73
CA ASP A 30 21.48 -18.37 -37.82
C ASP A 30 22.78 -17.97 -37.10
N THR A 31 23.41 -16.91 -37.60
CA THR A 31 24.64 -16.34 -37.05
C THR A 31 24.39 -15.15 -36.13
N GLN A 32 23.13 -14.90 -35.75
CA GLN A 32 22.76 -13.78 -34.90
C GLN A 32 23.41 -13.92 -33.52
N ARG A 33 24.12 -12.87 -33.08
CA ARG A 33 24.75 -12.86 -31.76
C ARG A 33 23.67 -12.78 -30.68
N CYS A 34 23.83 -13.55 -29.60
CA CYS A 34 23.05 -13.38 -28.38
C CYS A 34 23.87 -12.61 -27.34
N GLU A 35 23.20 -11.76 -26.56
CA GLU A 35 23.81 -10.98 -25.49
C GLU A 35 23.01 -11.10 -24.19
N VAL A 36 23.72 -11.13 -23.07
CA VAL A 36 23.15 -11.14 -21.71
C VAL A 36 23.77 -9.97 -20.96
N ARG A 37 22.94 -9.05 -20.47
CA ARG A 37 23.41 -7.90 -19.69
C ARG A 37 23.19 -8.13 -18.20
N ILE A 38 24.27 -8.36 -17.46
CA ILE A 38 24.22 -8.52 -16.01
C ILE A 38 24.23 -7.13 -15.37
N LYS A 39 23.20 -6.83 -14.58
CA LYS A 39 23.13 -5.62 -13.75
C LYS A 39 23.69 -5.95 -12.37
N ASP A 40 24.72 -5.24 -11.93
CA ASP A 40 25.45 -5.51 -10.69
C ASP A 40 25.00 -4.64 -9.51
N ARG A 41 24.11 -3.67 -9.75
CA ARG A 41 23.54 -2.77 -8.73
C ARG A 41 22.04 -2.99 -8.60
N VAL A 42 21.59 -3.34 -7.40
CA VAL A 42 20.16 -3.53 -7.12
C VAL A 42 19.60 -2.31 -6.40
N VAL A 43 18.53 -1.72 -6.96
CA VAL A 43 17.81 -0.58 -6.38
C VAL A 43 16.40 -1.02 -5.98
N PRO A 44 16.17 -1.36 -4.70
CA PRO A 44 14.84 -1.73 -4.22
C PRO A 44 13.95 -0.49 -4.05
N ILE A 45 12.75 -0.55 -4.63
CA ILE A 45 11.71 0.47 -4.52
C ILE A 45 10.53 -0.15 -3.77
N LEU A 46 10.16 0.40 -2.62
CA LEU A 46 9.09 -0.12 -1.77
C LEU A 46 7.87 0.81 -1.78
N PHE A 47 6.74 0.32 -2.28
CA PHE A 47 5.48 1.03 -2.25
C PHE A 47 4.67 0.75 -0.97
N VAL A 48 4.15 1.80 -0.33
CA VAL A 48 3.28 1.75 0.86
C VAL A 48 1.93 2.39 0.53
N PRO A 49 0.80 1.65 0.61
CA PRO A 49 -0.51 2.12 0.19
C PRO A 49 -1.16 3.09 1.19
N GLY A 50 -2.30 3.67 0.81
CA GLY A 50 -3.10 4.52 1.69
C GLY A 50 -4.07 3.76 2.58
N ILE A 51 -4.92 4.51 3.28
CA ILE A 51 -6.06 3.97 4.01
C ILE A 51 -6.91 3.09 3.09
N MET A 52 -7.32 1.91 3.57
CA MET A 52 -8.10 0.91 2.83
C MET A 52 -7.40 0.37 1.57
N GLY A 53 -6.12 0.68 1.42
CA GLY A 53 -5.34 0.34 0.24
C GLY A 53 -4.66 -1.03 0.34
N SER A 54 -4.81 -1.73 1.45
CA SER A 54 -4.32 -3.10 1.65
C SER A 54 -5.48 -4.07 1.74
N ASN A 55 -5.29 -5.26 1.16
CA ASN A 55 -6.22 -6.38 1.31
C ASN A 55 -6.05 -6.93 2.73
N LEU A 56 -7.15 -7.18 3.45
CA LEU A 56 -7.14 -7.79 4.77
C LEU A 56 -7.94 -9.10 4.73
N LYS A 57 -7.55 -10.09 5.51
CA LYS A 57 -8.37 -11.26 5.87
C LYS A 57 -8.76 -11.13 7.33
N TYR A 58 -9.84 -11.79 7.72
CA TYR A 58 -10.26 -11.84 9.12
C TYR A 58 -9.99 -13.23 9.69
N ARG A 59 -9.46 -13.28 10.91
CA ARG A 59 -9.33 -14.56 11.62
C ARG A 59 -10.71 -15.06 11.97
N ASP A 60 -10.93 -16.36 11.76
CA ASP A 60 -12.08 -17.06 12.31
C ASP A 60 -11.83 -17.30 13.82
N VAL A 61 -11.87 -16.24 14.61
CA VAL A 61 -11.66 -16.29 16.07
C VAL A 61 -12.83 -16.93 16.81
N TRP A 62 -13.83 -17.42 16.09
CA TRP A 62 -15.11 -17.88 16.62
C TRP A 62 -15.30 -19.40 16.55
N SER A 63 -14.41 -20.12 15.87
CA SER A 63 -14.38 -21.59 15.79
C SER A 63 -13.71 -22.28 16.99
N GLY A 64 -13.72 -21.64 18.18
CA GLY A 64 -13.38 -22.30 19.45
C GLY A 64 -12.34 -21.63 20.36
N GLN A 65 -11.98 -20.36 20.14
CA GLN A 65 -11.19 -19.58 21.12
C GLN A 65 -12.07 -18.66 21.97
N GLU A 66 -11.60 -18.36 23.20
CA GLU A 66 -12.25 -17.40 24.09
C GLU A 66 -12.42 -16.05 23.38
N THR A 67 -13.66 -15.57 23.36
CA THR A 67 -14.02 -14.27 22.80
C THR A 67 -13.13 -13.19 23.40
N PRO A 68 -12.48 -12.32 22.59
CA PRO A 68 -11.72 -11.20 23.13
C PRO A 68 -12.58 -10.41 24.13
N ILE A 69 -12.03 -10.08 25.30
CA ILE A 69 -12.74 -9.44 26.43
C ILE A 69 -13.56 -8.20 25.99
N LEU A 70 -13.16 -7.55 24.89
CA LEU A 70 -13.85 -6.39 24.31
C LEU A 70 -15.26 -6.69 23.77
N LEU A 71 -15.60 -7.95 23.54
CA LEU A 71 -16.82 -8.41 22.85
C LEU A 71 -17.60 -9.47 23.66
N SER A 72 -17.15 -9.83 24.87
CA SER A 72 -17.81 -10.82 25.73
C SER A 72 -19.24 -10.43 26.13
N ASP A 73 -19.55 -9.14 26.07
CA ASP A 73 -20.80 -8.57 26.55
C ASP A 73 -21.86 -8.42 25.43
N GLU A 74 -21.50 -8.70 24.17
CA GLU A 74 -22.37 -8.50 23.00
C GLU A 74 -22.65 -9.84 22.26
N LYS A 75 -23.47 -10.72 22.86
CA LYS A 75 -23.90 -12.02 22.27
C LYS A 75 -24.45 -11.91 20.84
N GLU A 76 -24.98 -10.75 20.46
CA GLU A 76 -25.48 -10.50 19.10
C GLU A 76 -24.37 -10.39 18.05
N LEU A 77 -23.18 -9.87 18.39
CA LEU A 77 -22.05 -9.80 17.44
C LEU A 77 -21.40 -11.16 17.16
N ALA A 78 -21.51 -12.12 18.08
CA ALA A 78 -20.96 -13.47 17.87
C ALA A 78 -21.69 -14.27 16.77
N ASN A 79 -22.94 -13.88 16.44
CA ASN A 79 -23.82 -14.63 15.54
C ASN A 79 -24.01 -13.98 14.15
N ALA A 80 -23.39 -12.83 13.87
CA ALA A 80 -23.55 -12.11 12.61
C ALA A 80 -22.71 -12.72 11.46
N GLU A 81 -23.32 -13.02 10.30
CA GLU A 81 -22.58 -13.48 9.11
C GLU A 81 -21.65 -12.37 8.58
N VAL A 82 -20.40 -12.71 8.31
CA VAL A 82 -19.36 -11.75 7.89
C VAL A 82 -18.58 -12.30 6.70
N ASP A 83 -18.11 -11.42 5.82
CA ASP A 83 -17.15 -11.81 4.78
C ASP A 83 -15.85 -12.30 5.42
N ASP A 84 -15.15 -13.21 4.73
CA ASP A 84 -13.84 -13.72 5.17
C ASP A 84 -12.68 -12.71 4.97
N SER A 85 -12.91 -11.62 4.21
CA SER A 85 -11.85 -10.68 3.85
C SER A 85 -12.33 -9.28 3.44
N TRP A 86 -11.47 -8.29 3.65
CA TRP A 86 -11.48 -7.00 2.98
C TRP A 86 -10.64 -7.04 1.69
N GLN A 87 -11.31 -7.01 0.55
CA GLN A 87 -10.66 -6.72 -0.74
C GLN A 87 -11.46 -5.64 -1.46
N PRO A 88 -10.90 -4.45 -1.72
CA PRO A 88 -11.65 -3.43 -2.44
C PRO A 88 -12.01 -3.95 -3.85
N PRO A 89 -13.23 -3.67 -4.34
CA PRO A 89 -13.74 -4.23 -5.58
C PRO A 89 -12.95 -3.68 -6.76
N SER A 90 -12.36 -4.53 -7.59
CA SER A 90 -11.42 -4.14 -8.64
C SER A 90 -11.98 -4.27 -10.05
N SER A 91 -13.16 -4.88 -10.22
CA SER A 91 -13.88 -4.95 -11.49
C SER A 91 -15.22 -4.20 -11.42
N ALA A 92 -15.73 -3.75 -12.57
CA ALA A 92 -17.05 -3.10 -12.64
C ALA A 92 -18.18 -4.00 -12.10
N LEU A 93 -18.06 -5.31 -12.28
CA LEU A 93 -19.01 -6.30 -11.76
C LEU A 93 -18.92 -6.43 -10.24
N GLU A 94 -17.70 -6.41 -9.67
CA GLU A 94 -17.48 -6.39 -8.21
C GLU A 94 -17.92 -5.07 -7.58
N ILE A 95 -17.77 -3.95 -8.28
CA ILE A 95 -18.28 -2.65 -7.82
C ILE A 95 -19.81 -2.68 -7.83
N LEU A 96 -20.43 -3.25 -8.87
CA LEU A 96 -21.88 -3.43 -8.96
C LEU A 96 -22.41 -4.42 -7.91
N SER A 97 -21.69 -5.52 -7.63
CA SER A 97 -22.07 -6.47 -6.59
C SER A 97 -21.86 -5.90 -5.20
N ALA A 98 -20.77 -5.16 -4.93
CA ALA A 98 -20.56 -4.44 -3.67
C ALA A 98 -21.63 -3.35 -3.47
N LEU A 99 -22.10 -2.72 -4.55
CA LEU A 99 -23.26 -1.82 -4.51
C LEU A 99 -24.54 -2.58 -4.14
N ILE A 100 -24.81 -3.75 -4.74
CA ILE A 100 -26.05 -4.53 -4.51
C ILE A 100 -26.06 -5.23 -3.15
N PHE A 101 -24.97 -5.88 -2.74
CA PHE A 101 -24.86 -6.64 -1.48
C PHE A 101 -24.39 -5.79 -0.30
N GLY A 102 -23.56 -4.77 -0.52
CA GLY A 102 -23.15 -3.80 0.51
C GLY A 102 -24.30 -2.88 0.96
N LEU A 103 -25.38 -2.78 0.18
CA LEU A 103 -26.62 -2.09 0.54
C LEU A 103 -27.38 -2.76 1.70
N PHE A 104 -27.23 -4.08 1.89
CA PHE A 104 -28.04 -4.88 2.81
C PHE A 104 -27.35 -5.34 4.11
N ARG A 105 -26.07 -5.00 4.35
CA ARG A 105 -25.39 -5.37 5.60
C ARG A 105 -25.78 -4.50 6.79
N THR A 106 -25.92 -5.13 7.95
CA THR A 106 -26.27 -4.48 9.22
C THR A 106 -25.07 -3.74 9.83
N LYS A 107 -25.33 -2.89 10.83
CA LYS A 107 -24.29 -2.13 11.53
C LYS A 107 -23.37 -3.06 12.35
N GLU A 108 -23.94 -4.16 12.82
CA GLU A 108 -23.34 -5.15 13.70
C GLU A 108 -22.37 -6.07 12.92
N GLU A 109 -22.74 -6.51 11.72
CA GLU A 109 -21.88 -7.31 10.81
C GLU A 109 -20.58 -6.57 10.46
N ARG A 110 -20.66 -5.28 10.12
CA ARG A 110 -19.49 -4.46 9.75
C ARG A 110 -18.56 -4.17 10.92
N ARG A 111 -19.11 -4.06 12.13
CA ARG A 111 -18.35 -3.85 13.36
C ARG A 111 -17.57 -5.11 13.74
N ARG A 112 -18.05 -6.29 13.35
CA ARG A 112 -17.34 -7.57 13.47
C ARG A 112 -16.24 -7.73 12.42
N GLU A 113 -16.54 -7.40 11.15
CA GLU A 113 -15.56 -7.45 10.04
C GLU A 113 -14.38 -6.51 10.30
N ILE A 114 -14.63 -5.24 10.60
CA ILE A 114 -13.60 -4.20 10.57
C ILE A 114 -13.06 -3.92 12.00
N ASN A 115 -12.40 -4.94 12.55
CA ASN A 115 -11.75 -4.87 13.86
C ASN A 115 -10.23 -5.06 13.75
N PRO A 116 -9.40 -4.12 14.27
CA PRO A 116 -7.94 -4.20 14.17
C PRO A 116 -7.33 -5.45 14.81
N ASP A 117 -8.00 -6.06 15.80
CA ASP A 117 -7.49 -7.21 16.55
C ASP A 117 -7.78 -8.56 15.91
N VAL A 118 -8.60 -8.59 14.85
CA VAL A 118 -8.97 -9.83 14.12
C VAL A 118 -8.64 -9.75 12.63
N ALA A 119 -8.44 -8.56 12.09
CA ALA A 119 -8.00 -8.33 10.73
C ALA A 119 -6.47 -8.43 10.60
N PHE A 120 -6.00 -9.00 9.49
CA PHE A 120 -4.57 -9.09 9.14
C PHE A 120 -4.38 -8.98 7.63
N VAL A 121 -3.18 -8.60 7.18
CA VAL A 121 -2.89 -8.41 5.74
C VAL A 121 -3.05 -9.70 4.95
N ASP A 122 -3.85 -9.66 3.89
CA ASP A 122 -3.99 -10.76 2.93
C ASP A 122 -2.84 -10.77 1.92
N TRP A 123 -1.94 -11.72 2.10
CA TRP A 123 -0.82 -11.96 1.19
C TRP A 123 -1.18 -12.83 -0.02
N GLU A 124 -2.19 -13.67 0.12
CA GLU A 124 -2.48 -14.75 -0.81
C GLU A 124 -3.29 -14.29 -2.01
N SER A 125 -3.77 -13.04 -2.02
CA SER A 125 -4.58 -12.51 -3.09
C SER A 125 -3.93 -12.78 -4.46
N ASN A 126 -4.63 -13.60 -5.25
CA ASN A 126 -4.22 -13.99 -6.60
C ASN A 126 -4.57 -12.93 -7.65
N LYS A 127 -5.13 -11.80 -7.21
CA LYS A 127 -5.51 -10.67 -8.06
C LYS A 127 -4.27 -9.80 -8.34
N ILE A 128 -3.28 -10.33 -9.05
CA ILE A 128 -2.12 -9.55 -9.52
C ILE A 128 -2.24 -9.42 -11.04
N ARG A 129 -3.01 -8.43 -11.50
CA ARG A 129 -3.15 -8.10 -12.92
C ARG A 129 -3.17 -6.58 -13.14
N PRO A 130 -2.59 -6.07 -14.23
CA PRO A 130 -1.79 -6.80 -15.22
C PRO A 130 -0.46 -7.32 -14.63
N LEU A 131 0.19 -8.26 -15.34
CA LEU A 131 1.52 -8.74 -14.96
C LEU A 131 2.60 -7.88 -15.64
N PRO A 132 3.73 -7.61 -14.97
CA PRO A 132 4.86 -6.88 -15.56
C PRO A 132 5.55 -7.72 -16.63
N LYS A 133 6.16 -7.04 -17.60
CA LYS A 133 6.87 -7.66 -18.74
C LYS A 133 8.37 -7.83 -18.47
N ARG A 134 8.94 -6.97 -17.61
CA ARG A 134 10.39 -6.87 -17.35
C ARG A 134 10.82 -7.41 -15.99
N MET A 135 9.91 -8.02 -15.24
CA MET A 135 10.22 -8.57 -13.91
C MET A 135 11.20 -9.74 -13.98
N VAL A 136 12.33 -9.59 -13.31
CA VAL A 136 13.29 -10.68 -13.06
C VAL A 136 12.78 -11.50 -11.88
N TYR A 137 12.78 -12.84 -12.02
CA TYR A 137 12.29 -13.75 -11.00
C TYR A 137 13.30 -14.86 -10.69
N THR A 138 13.18 -15.43 -9.49
CA THR A 138 13.97 -16.59 -9.07
C THR A 138 13.30 -17.89 -9.53
N ASP A 139 14.04 -18.81 -10.14
CA ASP A 139 13.52 -20.12 -10.53
C ASP A 139 13.36 -21.02 -9.29
N ARG A 140 12.17 -20.98 -8.70
CA ARG A 140 11.80 -21.75 -7.50
C ARG A 140 11.01 -23.00 -7.94
N LYS A 141 11.58 -24.20 -7.77
CA LYS A 141 10.76 -25.43 -7.77
C LYS A 141 9.76 -25.34 -6.61
N ILE A 142 8.51 -25.72 -6.86
CA ILE A 142 7.48 -25.78 -5.83
C ILE A 142 7.98 -26.68 -4.68
N ALA A 143 8.02 -26.13 -3.46
CA ALA A 143 7.80 -26.88 -2.23
C ALA A 143 6.49 -26.35 -1.65
N MET A 144 5.39 -26.73 -2.28
CA MET A 144 4.07 -26.70 -1.65
C MET A 144 3.99 -28.03 -0.92
N SER A 145 4.31 -28.02 0.37
CA SER A 145 3.83 -29.08 1.25
C SER A 145 2.29 -29.03 1.17
N SER A 146 1.70 -29.92 0.37
CA SER A 146 0.32 -30.37 0.57
C SER A 146 0.24 -31.08 1.94
N PRO A 147 -0.92 -31.10 2.60
CA PRO A 147 -1.10 -31.81 3.85
C PRO A 147 -0.89 -33.30 3.58
N ASP A 148 -0.31 -34.00 4.56
CA ASP A 148 -0.32 -35.45 4.59
C ASP A 148 -1.75 -35.95 4.35
N ASN A 149 -1.87 -36.91 3.43
CA ASN A 149 -3.05 -37.73 3.26
C ASN A 149 -3.31 -38.44 4.58
N ASP A 150 -4.40 -38.12 5.26
CA ASP A 150 -5.12 -39.04 6.14
C ASP A 150 -6.55 -38.48 6.30
N HIS A 151 -7.45 -38.94 5.42
CA HIS A 151 -8.82 -39.39 5.72
C HIS A 151 -9.66 -39.47 4.43
N GLU A 152 -9.99 -40.70 4.04
CA GLU A 152 -11.07 -41.03 3.10
C GLU A 152 -12.41 -40.52 3.65
N GLY A 153 -13.25 -39.91 2.80
CA GLY A 153 -14.66 -39.68 3.14
C GLY A 153 -15.36 -38.58 2.34
N ASP A 154 -16.05 -39.01 1.28
CA ASP A 154 -17.20 -38.42 0.61
C ASP A 154 -17.13 -37.10 -0.19
N VAL A 155 -17.51 -37.28 -1.46
CA VAL A 155 -17.69 -36.29 -2.52
C VAL A 155 -19.12 -35.77 -2.51
N ALA A 156 -19.32 -34.45 -2.46
CA ALA A 156 -20.50 -33.81 -3.05
C ALA A 156 -20.24 -32.33 -3.42
N GLN A 157 -20.10 -32.13 -4.73
CA GLN A 157 -20.28 -30.94 -5.56
C GLN A 157 -20.60 -29.57 -4.90
N GLU A 158 -19.73 -28.59 -5.13
CA GLU A 158 -20.18 -27.25 -5.53
C GLU A 158 -19.22 -26.61 -6.55
N LYS A 159 -19.78 -26.24 -7.71
CA LYS A 159 -19.08 -25.63 -8.85
C LYS A 159 -19.03 -24.12 -8.67
N ASN A 160 -17.84 -23.56 -8.92
CA ASN A 160 -17.47 -22.14 -9.10
C ASN A 160 -16.59 -21.57 -7.97
N SER A 161 -15.39 -22.13 -7.80
CA SER A 161 -14.33 -21.52 -6.98
C SER A 161 -12.99 -21.52 -7.73
N ALA A 162 -12.11 -20.62 -7.31
CA ALA A 162 -10.78 -20.40 -7.87
C ALA A 162 -10.02 -21.70 -8.14
N LYS A 163 -9.25 -21.75 -9.24
CA LYS A 163 -8.34 -22.87 -9.56
C LYS A 163 -7.58 -23.31 -8.30
N GLU A 164 -7.68 -24.62 -8.02
CA GLU A 164 -7.04 -25.32 -6.91
C GLU A 164 -5.54 -24.97 -6.75
N PRO A 165 -4.97 -25.11 -5.54
CA PRO A 165 -3.53 -25.04 -5.33
C PRO A 165 -2.79 -26.11 -6.16
N PHE A 166 -1.71 -25.70 -6.84
CA PHE A 166 -0.98 -26.51 -7.84
C PHE A 166 -0.37 -27.82 -7.29
N GLN A 167 -0.49 -28.90 -8.08
CA GLN A 167 0.13 -30.21 -7.84
C GLN A 167 1.65 -30.18 -8.13
N GLU A 168 2.40 -31.01 -7.41
CA GLU A 168 3.85 -31.12 -7.47
C GLU A 168 4.30 -31.80 -8.79
N GLY A 169 5.08 -31.10 -9.64
CA GLY A 169 5.71 -31.70 -10.82
C GLY A 169 5.56 -30.94 -12.15
N GLU A 170 4.65 -29.97 -12.28
CA GLU A 170 4.52 -29.18 -13.52
C GLU A 170 5.53 -28.02 -13.58
N SER A 171 6.18 -27.83 -14.73
CA SER A 171 6.99 -26.63 -14.98
C SER A 171 6.08 -25.41 -15.14
N LEU A 172 6.19 -24.44 -14.24
CA LEU A 172 5.41 -23.20 -14.30
C LEU A 172 5.63 -22.45 -15.62
N THR A 173 4.54 -21.97 -16.23
CA THR A 173 4.59 -21.00 -17.33
C THR A 173 5.27 -19.71 -16.89
N GLU A 174 5.84 -18.96 -17.83
CA GLU A 174 6.47 -17.66 -17.57
C GLU A 174 5.55 -16.71 -16.78
N ALA A 175 4.28 -16.64 -17.18
CA ALA A 175 3.28 -15.80 -16.51
C ALA A 175 3.05 -16.24 -15.05
N GLN A 176 3.08 -17.54 -14.76
CA GLN A 176 2.95 -18.04 -13.39
C GLN A 176 4.17 -17.71 -12.54
N LYS A 177 5.39 -17.82 -13.11
CA LYS A 177 6.62 -17.44 -12.41
C LYS A 177 6.65 -15.94 -12.08
N ILE A 178 6.25 -15.09 -13.03
CA ILE A 178 6.10 -13.64 -12.82
C ILE A 178 5.05 -13.34 -11.74
N ALA A 179 3.89 -13.99 -11.79
CA ALA A 179 2.84 -13.79 -10.79
C ALA A 179 3.29 -14.23 -9.39
N GLN A 180 4.04 -15.33 -9.29
CA GLN A 180 4.61 -15.80 -8.03
C GLN A 180 5.65 -14.80 -7.50
N GLU A 181 6.52 -14.28 -8.35
CA GLU A 181 7.50 -13.27 -7.96
C GLU A 181 6.83 -11.97 -7.53
N ALA A 182 5.86 -11.46 -8.28
CA ALA A 182 5.08 -10.28 -7.88
C ALA A 182 4.38 -10.49 -6.52
N ARG A 183 3.85 -11.69 -6.26
CA ARG A 183 3.32 -12.04 -4.94
C ARG A 183 4.42 -11.97 -3.87
N MET A 184 5.59 -12.55 -4.13
CA MET A 184 6.76 -12.50 -3.23
C MET A 184 7.27 -11.08 -2.97
N ARG A 185 7.14 -10.20 -3.96
CA ARG A 185 7.41 -8.77 -3.82
C ARG A 185 6.28 -8.00 -3.13
N GLY A 186 5.19 -8.66 -2.78
CA GLY A 186 4.11 -8.14 -1.93
C GLY A 186 2.97 -7.50 -2.70
N TRP A 187 2.92 -7.63 -4.03
CA TRP A 187 1.92 -6.97 -4.85
C TRP A 187 0.49 -7.48 -4.58
N GLY A 188 0.34 -8.70 -4.04
CA GLY A 188 -0.95 -9.24 -3.61
C GLY A 188 -1.52 -8.58 -2.35
N THR A 189 -0.69 -7.86 -1.57
CA THR A 189 -1.12 -7.22 -0.32
C THR A 189 -1.84 -5.89 -0.52
N VAL A 190 -1.76 -5.31 -1.72
CA VAL A 190 -2.31 -3.98 -2.02
C VAL A 190 -3.50 -4.09 -2.94
N TYR A 191 -4.35 -3.06 -2.91
CA TYR A 191 -5.53 -2.98 -3.74
C TYR A 191 -5.17 -3.03 -5.24
N GLN A 192 -5.60 -4.09 -5.91
CA GLN A 192 -5.25 -4.39 -7.30
C GLN A 192 -5.65 -3.27 -8.27
N GLY A 193 -6.88 -2.75 -8.16
CA GLY A 193 -7.40 -1.77 -9.13
C GLY A 193 -6.65 -0.43 -9.11
N SER A 194 -6.17 0.01 -7.96
CA SER A 194 -5.47 1.30 -7.83
C SER A 194 -3.95 1.21 -7.94
N TYR A 195 -3.33 0.16 -7.39
CA TYR A 195 -1.88 0.16 -7.19
C TYR A 195 -1.13 -0.76 -8.15
N VAL A 196 -1.67 -1.94 -8.49
CA VAL A 196 -0.93 -2.90 -9.35
C VAL A 196 -0.57 -2.30 -10.72
N PRO A 197 -1.45 -1.57 -11.43
CA PRO A 197 -1.06 -0.89 -12.67
C PRO A 197 0.11 0.09 -12.50
N PHE A 198 0.18 0.79 -11.36
CA PHE A 198 1.29 1.69 -11.04
C PHE A 198 2.59 0.93 -10.74
N LEU A 199 2.51 -0.17 -9.99
CA LEU A 199 3.68 -1.03 -9.73
C LEU A 199 4.23 -1.64 -11.04
N VAL A 200 3.36 -2.10 -11.93
CA VAL A 200 3.73 -2.55 -13.28
C VAL A 200 4.39 -1.44 -14.07
N PHE A 201 3.81 -0.24 -14.06
CA PHE A 201 4.39 0.92 -14.73
C PHE A 201 5.82 1.21 -14.23
N LEU A 202 6.05 1.21 -12.91
CA LEU A 202 7.38 1.41 -12.34
C LEU A 202 8.35 0.30 -12.74
N GLU A 203 7.97 -0.97 -12.55
CA GLU A 203 8.81 -2.14 -12.83
C GLU A 203 9.22 -2.17 -14.30
N ASP A 204 8.25 -2.00 -15.22
CA ASP A 204 8.52 -2.04 -16.65
C ASP A 204 9.28 -0.80 -17.12
N THR A 205 8.94 0.40 -16.65
CA THR A 205 9.60 1.63 -17.13
C THR A 205 11.06 1.70 -16.69
N LEU A 206 11.35 1.40 -15.43
CA LEU A 206 12.71 1.51 -14.88
C LEU A 206 13.63 0.39 -15.37
N ASN A 207 13.09 -0.79 -15.69
CA ASN A 207 13.88 -1.90 -16.23
C ASN A 207 13.91 -1.96 -17.76
N ASP A 208 13.28 -1.01 -18.46
CA ASP A 208 13.33 -0.86 -19.93
C ASP A 208 14.28 0.27 -20.39
N ILE A 209 15.13 0.79 -19.48
CA ILE A 209 16.16 1.76 -19.82
C ILE A 209 17.23 1.09 -20.71
N PRO A 210 17.47 1.57 -21.95
CA PRO A 210 18.42 0.94 -22.85
C PRO A 210 19.88 1.15 -22.40
N ALA A 211 20.74 0.22 -22.81
CA ALA A 211 22.19 0.37 -22.74
C ALA A 211 22.64 1.28 -23.89
N CYS A 212 23.04 2.51 -23.59
CA CYS A 212 23.61 3.41 -24.59
C CYS A 212 25.04 3.76 -24.18
N ASN A 213 25.92 3.95 -25.17
CA ASN A 213 27.34 4.19 -24.93
C ASN A 213 27.63 5.69 -24.72
N THR A 214 26.74 6.56 -25.18
CA THR A 214 26.97 8.01 -25.19
C THR A 214 25.78 8.78 -24.62
N GLU A 215 26.04 9.95 -24.06
CA GLU A 215 24.99 10.86 -23.57
C GLU A 215 24.02 11.25 -24.72
N GLU A 216 24.53 11.46 -25.93
CA GLU A 216 23.73 11.81 -27.11
C GLU A 216 22.72 10.72 -27.50
N GLU A 217 23.09 9.44 -27.38
CA GLU A 217 22.15 8.33 -27.57
C GLU A 217 21.02 8.38 -26.53
N TYR A 218 21.32 8.71 -25.27
CA TYR A 218 20.30 8.89 -24.24
C TYR A 218 19.39 10.09 -24.51
N LYS A 219 19.89 11.19 -25.10
CA LYS A 219 19.04 12.31 -25.55
C LYS A 219 18.03 11.85 -26.60
N GLN A 220 18.45 11.00 -27.55
CA GLN A 220 17.54 10.41 -28.54
C GLN A 220 16.51 9.46 -27.91
N VAL A 221 16.90 8.71 -26.87
CA VAL A 221 15.98 7.86 -26.09
C VAL A 221 14.89 8.71 -25.43
N ILE A 222 15.26 9.83 -24.82
CA ILE A 222 14.32 10.78 -24.20
C ILE A 222 13.34 11.32 -25.25
N GLU A 223 13.84 11.71 -26.42
CA GLU A 223 13.01 12.27 -27.49
C GLU A 223 11.96 11.28 -28.00
N LYS A 224 12.35 10.02 -28.19
CA LYS A 224 11.48 8.94 -28.70
C LYS A 224 10.52 8.40 -27.66
N ASN A 225 10.87 8.45 -26.37
CA ASN A 225 10.07 7.89 -25.29
C ASN A 225 9.17 8.96 -24.64
N LYS A 226 7.85 8.82 -24.82
CA LYS A 226 6.85 9.75 -24.28
C LYS A 226 6.88 9.87 -22.75
N VAL A 227 7.29 8.83 -22.02
CA VAL A 227 7.38 8.87 -20.55
C VAL A 227 8.56 9.73 -20.13
N TRP A 228 9.76 9.44 -20.63
CA TRP A 228 10.96 10.21 -20.32
C TRP A 228 10.83 11.67 -20.72
N LYS A 229 10.25 11.95 -21.90
CA LYS A 229 9.97 13.32 -22.36
C LYS A 229 9.05 14.10 -21.42
N LYS A 230 8.08 13.44 -20.78
CA LYS A 230 7.17 14.08 -19.80
C LYS A 230 7.85 14.44 -18.48
N LEU A 231 9.00 13.82 -18.17
CA LEU A 231 9.75 14.10 -16.94
C LEU A 231 10.71 15.28 -17.10
N LEU A 232 11.02 15.72 -18.33
CA LEU A 232 11.93 16.84 -18.58
C LEU A 232 11.66 18.09 -17.73
N PRO A 233 10.41 18.54 -17.50
CA PRO A 233 10.16 19.72 -16.67
C PRO A 233 10.59 19.57 -15.21
N LEU A 234 10.83 18.34 -14.72
CA LEU A 234 11.27 18.08 -13.35
C LEU A 234 12.78 18.31 -13.15
N PHE A 235 13.56 18.42 -14.23
CA PHE A 235 15.02 18.58 -14.19
C PHE A 235 15.47 20.05 -14.28
N GLN A 236 14.56 21.01 -14.12
CA GLN A 236 14.87 22.44 -14.17
C GLN A 236 15.82 22.86 -13.04
N SER A 237 17.05 23.28 -13.41
CA SER A 237 18.02 23.92 -12.52
C SER A 237 17.53 25.33 -12.11
N GLY A 238 16.74 25.42 -11.06
CA GLY A 238 16.33 26.72 -10.53
C GLY A 238 15.10 26.65 -9.63
N SER A 239 15.24 27.15 -8.41
CA SER A 239 14.26 27.27 -7.34
C SER A 239 12.76 27.24 -7.72
N LYS A 240 12.04 26.36 -7.00
CA LYS A 240 10.58 26.26 -6.80
C LYS A 240 9.77 25.70 -7.98
N GLN A 241 9.22 24.51 -7.70
CA GLN A 241 8.07 23.89 -8.36
C GLN A 241 6.97 24.91 -8.67
N SER A 242 7.02 25.53 -9.84
CA SER A 242 5.84 26.11 -10.48
C SER A 242 5.68 25.45 -11.83
N ILE A 243 4.71 24.54 -11.91
CA ILE A 243 4.19 23.97 -13.16
C ILE A 243 3.56 25.14 -13.93
N GLY A 244 4.36 25.88 -14.71
CA GLY A 244 3.86 27.07 -15.39
C GLY A 244 4.88 27.98 -16.09
N ALA A 245 6.19 27.71 -16.05
CA ALA A 245 7.15 28.52 -16.80
C ALA A 245 7.23 28.06 -18.27
N LYS A 246 6.93 28.97 -19.21
CA LYS A 246 7.28 28.80 -20.63
C LYS A 246 8.80 28.83 -20.73
N GLY A 247 9.40 27.69 -21.03
CA GLY A 247 10.85 27.54 -21.18
C GLY A 247 11.36 28.17 -22.48
N ASP A 248 12.44 28.91 -22.34
CA ASP A 248 13.44 29.24 -23.35
C ASP A 248 14.24 28.00 -23.80
N GLU A 249 14.75 28.00 -25.03
CA GLU A 249 15.40 26.82 -25.66
C GLU A 249 16.61 26.29 -24.86
N ASN A 250 17.34 27.18 -24.18
CA ASN A 250 18.49 26.82 -23.35
C ASN A 250 18.11 26.00 -22.11
N GLY A 251 16.97 26.31 -21.46
CA GLY A 251 16.48 25.53 -20.31
C GLY A 251 15.99 24.14 -20.71
N SER A 252 15.50 23.96 -21.94
CA SER A 252 15.11 22.65 -22.44
C SER A 252 16.33 21.74 -22.71
N LEU A 253 17.44 22.31 -23.16
CA LEU A 253 18.65 21.54 -23.45
C LEU A 253 19.31 21.04 -22.15
N GLU A 254 19.48 21.91 -21.15
CA GLU A 254 20.09 21.55 -19.87
C GLU A 254 19.30 20.45 -19.14
N ASN A 255 17.96 20.53 -19.13
CA ASN A 255 17.10 19.49 -18.54
C ASN A 255 17.29 18.14 -19.25
N THR A 256 17.48 18.18 -20.57
CA THR A 256 17.68 16.97 -21.38
C THR A 256 19.03 16.35 -21.08
N GLU A 257 20.08 17.14 -20.92
CA GLU A 257 21.41 16.68 -20.50
C GLU A 257 21.39 16.04 -19.11
N GLN A 258 20.73 16.68 -18.14
CA GLN A 258 20.62 16.14 -16.79
C GLN A 258 19.86 14.81 -16.76
N LEU A 259 18.72 14.72 -17.46
CA LEU A 259 17.98 13.48 -17.55
C LEU A 259 18.78 12.40 -18.31
N ALA A 260 19.53 12.75 -19.35
CA ALA A 260 20.36 11.80 -20.09
C ALA A 260 21.46 11.21 -19.21
N ARG A 261 22.17 12.04 -18.42
CA ARG A 261 23.18 11.59 -17.46
C ARG A 261 22.59 10.71 -16.36
N TRP A 262 21.38 11.04 -15.89
CA TRP A 262 20.66 10.21 -14.94
C TRP A 262 20.30 8.85 -15.55
N LEU A 263 19.75 8.81 -16.77
CA LEU A 263 19.42 7.56 -17.48
C LEU A 263 20.66 6.70 -17.72
N GLN A 264 21.79 7.31 -18.09
CA GLN A 264 23.06 6.62 -18.23
C GLN A 264 23.49 5.95 -16.92
N SER A 265 23.37 6.65 -15.80
CA SER A 265 23.69 6.10 -14.48
C SER A 265 22.71 5.01 -14.02
N ALA A 266 21.44 5.12 -14.42
CA ALA A 266 20.38 4.19 -14.05
C ALA A 266 20.35 2.93 -14.93
N ALA A 267 20.94 2.95 -16.13
CA ALA A 267 20.85 1.84 -17.09
C ALA A 267 21.51 0.55 -16.61
N ASP A 268 22.50 0.65 -15.71
CA ASP A 268 23.20 -0.49 -15.08
C ASP A 268 22.50 -0.99 -13.80
N CYS A 269 21.43 -0.32 -13.35
CA CYS A 269 20.68 -0.69 -12.15
C CYS A 269 19.55 -1.68 -12.46
N GLU A 270 19.39 -2.69 -11.60
CA GLU A 270 18.19 -3.53 -11.52
C GLU A 270 17.22 -2.91 -10.51
N PHE A 271 16.11 -2.36 -10.99
CA PHE A 271 15.09 -1.79 -10.12
C PHE A 271 14.12 -2.89 -9.71
N ARG A 272 14.03 -3.18 -8.41
CA ARG A 272 13.10 -4.19 -7.89
C ARG A 272 11.94 -3.51 -7.18
N VAL A 273 10.75 -3.58 -7.76
CA VAL A 273 9.55 -2.94 -7.18
C VAL A 273 8.84 -3.91 -6.23
N TYR A 274 8.75 -3.49 -4.97
CA TYR A 274 8.08 -4.17 -3.88
C TYR A 274 6.85 -3.38 -3.42
N ALA A 275 5.95 -4.06 -2.71
CA ALA A 275 4.85 -3.44 -2.00
C ALA A 275 4.80 -3.93 -0.54
N CYS A 276 4.32 -3.06 0.34
CA CYS A 276 4.09 -3.30 1.75
C CYS A 276 2.65 -2.93 2.11
N GLY A 277 1.71 -3.84 1.90
CA GLY A 277 0.40 -3.71 2.54
C GLY A 277 0.54 -3.84 4.06
N TYR A 278 -0.23 -3.05 4.79
CA TYR A 278 -0.27 -3.02 6.25
C TYR A 278 -1.73 -3.01 6.72
N ASN A 279 -1.96 -3.33 7.99
CA ASN A 279 -3.29 -3.24 8.55
C ASN A 279 -3.63 -1.79 8.86
N TRP A 280 -4.32 -1.15 7.92
CA TRP A 280 -4.75 0.24 7.99
C TRP A 280 -5.80 0.51 9.09
N LEU A 281 -6.24 -0.50 9.85
CA LEU A 281 -7.06 -0.34 11.05
C LEU A 281 -6.25 -0.04 12.30
N ARG A 282 -4.99 -0.47 12.31
CA ARG A 282 -4.08 -0.31 13.44
C ARG A 282 -3.39 1.04 13.41
N ASP A 283 -2.72 1.32 14.51
CA ASP A 283 -1.92 2.52 14.70
C ASP A 283 -0.80 2.59 13.63
N ASN A 284 -0.58 3.77 13.04
CA ASN A 284 0.41 3.92 11.97
C ASN A 284 1.85 3.83 12.51
N GLN A 285 2.10 4.07 13.80
CA GLN A 285 3.39 3.85 14.43
C GLN A 285 3.71 2.36 14.54
N GLU A 286 2.74 1.53 14.95
CA GLU A 286 2.88 0.06 14.92
C GLU A 286 3.15 -0.43 13.49
N SER A 287 2.34 0.04 12.52
CA SER A 287 2.47 -0.33 11.11
C SER A 287 3.82 0.08 10.50
N GLY A 288 4.43 1.15 11.01
CA GLY A 288 5.73 1.66 10.57
C GLY A 288 6.91 0.93 11.20
N ASN A 289 6.82 0.59 12.49
CA ASN A 289 8.00 0.25 13.28
C ASN A 289 8.08 -1.20 13.75
N GLY A 290 6.96 -1.89 13.78
CA GLY A 290 6.87 -3.25 14.28
C GLY A 290 5.60 -3.45 15.11
N TYR A 291 4.91 -4.56 14.84
CA TYR A 291 3.83 -5.01 15.70
C TYR A 291 4.39 -5.75 16.93
N SER A 292 3.59 -5.82 18.00
CA SER A 292 3.92 -6.64 19.16
C SER A 292 4.03 -8.12 18.78
N ASN A 293 4.83 -8.90 19.52
CA ASN A 293 4.97 -10.34 19.29
C ASN A 293 3.63 -11.09 19.39
N ASP A 294 2.70 -10.59 20.19
CA ASP A 294 1.36 -11.15 20.38
C ASP A 294 0.35 -10.67 19.32
N SER A 295 0.79 -9.83 18.37
CA SER A 295 -0.06 -9.37 17.27
C SER A 295 -0.38 -10.50 16.31
N ILE A 296 -1.54 -10.43 15.67
CA ILE A 296 -1.97 -11.39 14.64
C ILE A 296 -1.41 -11.08 13.25
N GLU A 297 -0.66 -9.98 13.09
CA GLU A 297 -0.11 -9.44 11.84
C GLU A 297 1.10 -10.22 11.28
N TYR A 298 0.96 -11.54 11.15
CA TYR A 298 1.94 -12.40 10.50
C TYR A 298 1.50 -12.76 9.08
N PHE A 299 2.46 -12.83 8.15
CA PHE A 299 2.21 -13.31 6.79
C PHE A 299 2.04 -14.85 6.76
N GLU A 300 0.84 -15.30 6.36
CA GLU A 300 0.35 -16.70 6.27
C GLU A 300 -0.02 -17.33 7.64
N VAL A 301 -1.24 -17.87 7.75
CA VAL A 301 -1.72 -18.66 8.90
C VAL A 301 -2.04 -20.06 8.38
N LYS A 302 -1.36 -21.11 8.85
CA LYS A 302 -1.68 -22.51 8.48
C LYS A 302 -2.35 -23.31 9.59
N SER A 303 -2.74 -22.71 10.70
CA SER A 303 -3.52 -23.45 11.70
C SER A 303 -4.34 -22.51 12.58
N GLU A 304 -5.44 -23.05 13.08
CA GLU A 304 -6.30 -22.53 14.16
C GLU A 304 -5.51 -22.13 15.44
N LYS A 305 -4.19 -22.40 15.49
CA LYS A 305 -3.29 -22.08 16.62
C LYS A 305 -2.31 -20.94 16.36
N GLY A 306 -2.46 -20.20 15.26
CA GLY A 306 -2.04 -18.80 15.21
C GLY A 306 -0.55 -18.47 15.30
N ILE A 307 0.37 -19.39 15.01
CA ILE A 307 1.80 -19.09 14.85
C ILE A 307 2.29 -19.68 13.53
N ASN A 308 2.45 -18.84 12.50
CA ASN A 308 3.23 -19.23 11.34
C ASN A 308 4.11 -18.06 10.85
N LYS A 309 5.42 -18.31 10.80
CA LYS A 309 6.51 -17.31 10.74
C LYS A 309 7.16 -17.21 9.37
N LYS A 310 6.59 -17.83 8.33
CA LYS A 310 7.31 -18.11 7.07
C LYS A 310 7.75 -16.83 6.33
N TYR A 311 7.01 -15.74 6.45
CA TYR A 311 7.32 -14.51 5.73
C TYR A 311 7.49 -13.25 6.61
N GLY A 312 7.33 -13.36 7.93
CA GLY A 312 7.51 -12.27 8.91
C GLY A 312 6.26 -11.44 9.18
N PHE A 313 6.42 -10.31 9.87
CA PHE A 313 5.36 -9.33 10.11
C PHE A 313 5.06 -8.48 8.88
N SER A 314 3.84 -7.96 8.79
CA SER A 314 3.37 -7.08 7.70
C SER A 314 3.83 -5.61 7.82
N ASP A 315 4.51 -5.24 8.91
CA ASP A 315 4.97 -3.87 9.16
C ASP A 315 6.11 -3.45 8.22
N LEU A 316 6.25 -2.14 8.03
CA LEU A 316 7.22 -1.55 7.11
C LEU A 316 8.68 -1.88 7.50
N ASN A 317 9.03 -1.85 8.78
CA ASN A 317 10.40 -2.13 9.25
C ASN A 317 10.81 -3.57 8.95
N SER A 318 9.97 -4.54 9.31
CA SER A 318 10.16 -5.96 9.00
C SER A 318 10.27 -6.20 7.50
N ARG A 319 9.44 -5.51 6.70
CA ARG A 319 9.47 -5.64 5.24
C ARG A 319 10.77 -5.11 4.64
N ILE A 320 11.24 -3.94 5.07
CA ILE A 320 12.51 -3.34 4.62
C ILE A 320 13.69 -4.26 4.93
N LYS A 321 13.80 -4.76 6.18
CA LYS A 321 14.86 -5.68 6.59
C LYS A 321 14.92 -6.93 5.70
N LYS A 322 13.75 -7.48 5.35
CA LYS A 322 13.65 -8.64 4.47
C LYS A 322 14.07 -8.33 3.04
N ILE A 323 13.61 -7.21 2.48
CA ILE A 323 13.96 -6.77 1.13
C ILE A 323 15.47 -6.57 1.00
N LEU A 324 16.09 -5.88 1.96
CA LEU A 324 17.53 -5.66 1.96
C LEU A 324 18.29 -6.98 2.03
N LYS A 325 17.90 -7.89 2.92
CA LYS A 325 18.52 -9.22 3.02
C LYS A 325 18.42 -10.01 1.71
N GLU A 326 17.29 -9.91 1.01
CA GLU A 326 17.09 -10.54 -0.30
C GLU A 326 17.97 -9.89 -1.38
N CYS A 327 17.97 -8.56 -1.47
CA CYS A 327 18.77 -7.83 -2.46
C CYS A 327 20.26 -8.05 -2.27
N GLN A 328 20.73 -8.17 -1.02
CA GLN A 328 22.12 -8.47 -0.65
C GLN A 328 22.63 -9.83 -1.15
N GLN A 329 21.75 -10.75 -1.54
CA GLN A 329 22.14 -12.00 -2.18
C GLN A 329 22.66 -11.79 -3.61
N THR A 330 22.15 -10.77 -4.30
CA THR A 330 22.60 -10.40 -5.66
C THR A 330 23.63 -9.27 -5.61
N ASP A 331 23.40 -8.25 -4.80
CA ASP A 331 24.26 -7.07 -4.63
C ASP A 331 24.54 -6.83 -3.14
N SER A 332 25.69 -7.32 -2.67
CA SER A 332 26.13 -7.19 -1.28
C SER A 332 26.23 -5.74 -0.76
N LYS A 333 26.26 -4.73 -1.65
CA LYS A 333 26.32 -3.31 -1.28
C LYS A 333 24.92 -2.68 -1.14
N CYS A 334 23.86 -3.40 -1.49
CA CYS A 334 22.48 -2.94 -1.35
C CYS A 334 22.10 -2.84 0.14
N ASN A 335 22.19 -1.65 0.71
CA ASN A 335 21.94 -1.36 2.13
C ASN A 335 20.74 -0.42 2.36
N GLU A 336 20.17 0.13 1.30
CA GLU A 336 19.14 1.14 1.35
C GLU A 336 17.97 0.83 0.41
N VAL A 337 16.79 1.36 0.74
CA VAL A 337 15.59 1.28 -0.08
C VAL A 337 15.04 2.68 -0.41
N ILE A 338 14.40 2.81 -1.56
CA ILE A 338 13.57 3.99 -1.86
C ILE A 338 12.14 3.67 -1.45
N VAL A 339 11.53 4.47 -0.56
CA VAL A 339 10.13 4.28 -0.15
C VAL A 339 9.22 5.25 -0.90
N LEU A 340 8.19 4.72 -1.55
CA LEU A 340 7.12 5.49 -2.18
C LEU A 340 5.85 5.27 -1.37
N THR A 341 5.22 6.35 -0.90
CA THR A 341 4.00 6.24 -0.09
C THR A 341 2.82 6.92 -0.79
N HIS A 342 1.62 6.40 -0.56
CA HIS A 342 0.37 7.00 -0.99
C HIS A 342 -0.54 7.31 0.20
N SER A 343 -1.10 8.51 0.26
CA SER A 343 -2.09 8.91 1.27
C SER A 343 -1.62 8.59 2.70
N MET A 344 -2.42 7.89 3.51
CA MET A 344 -2.10 7.54 4.90
C MET A 344 -0.80 6.71 5.05
N GLY A 345 -0.37 5.98 4.01
CA GLY A 345 0.93 5.31 4.03
C GLY A 345 2.11 6.26 4.22
N GLY A 346 1.92 7.55 3.96
CA GLY A 346 2.91 8.57 4.30
C GLY A 346 3.10 8.75 5.80
N LEU A 347 2.05 8.58 6.61
CA LEU A 347 2.15 8.60 8.08
C LEU A 347 2.94 7.39 8.58
N VAL A 348 2.66 6.20 8.04
CA VAL A 348 3.43 4.97 8.29
C VAL A 348 4.92 5.17 7.95
N GLY A 349 5.19 5.73 6.77
CA GLY A 349 6.55 6.02 6.32
C GLY A 349 7.28 7.04 7.21
N ARG A 350 6.58 8.09 7.67
CA ARG A 350 7.13 9.06 8.64
C ARG A 350 7.40 8.43 9.99
N ALA A 351 6.50 7.57 10.47
CA ALA A 351 6.67 6.87 11.75
C ALA A 351 7.91 5.97 11.70
N TYR A 352 8.12 5.24 10.59
CA TYR A 352 9.33 4.47 10.35
C TYR A 352 10.59 5.35 10.35
N ALA A 353 10.58 6.41 9.54
CA ALA A 353 11.76 7.28 9.38
C ALA A 353 12.17 7.94 10.71
N LYS A 354 11.20 8.36 11.52
CA LYS A 354 11.43 9.00 12.83
C LYS A 354 12.05 8.03 13.84
N GLU A 355 11.53 6.81 13.94
CA GLU A 355 11.94 5.83 14.95
C GLU A 355 13.24 5.11 14.56
N GLN A 356 13.37 4.70 13.29
CA GLN A 356 14.52 3.93 12.82
C GLN A 356 15.70 4.81 12.37
N GLY A 357 15.56 6.14 12.41
CA GLY A 357 16.63 7.08 12.04
C GLY A 357 17.01 7.10 10.56
N GLY A 358 16.24 6.42 9.69
CA GLY A 358 16.39 6.48 8.23
C GLY A 358 17.63 5.80 7.64
N SER A 359 18.43 5.06 8.42
CA SER A 359 19.71 4.47 7.96
C SER A 359 19.57 3.45 6.82
N SER A 360 18.37 2.94 6.60
CA SER A 360 18.05 1.98 5.53
C SER A 360 17.28 2.64 4.38
N LEU A 361 17.22 3.98 4.32
CA LEU A 361 16.50 4.74 3.29
C LEU A 361 17.46 5.55 2.43
N SER A 362 17.41 5.36 1.11
CA SER A 362 17.98 6.34 0.18
C SER A 362 17.09 7.58 0.06
N GLY A 363 15.80 7.43 0.38
CA GLY A 363 14.83 8.51 0.39
C GLY A 363 13.38 8.02 0.54
N ILE A 364 12.50 8.93 0.94
CA ILE A 364 11.05 8.69 1.01
C ILE A 364 10.28 9.75 0.22
N TYR A 365 9.35 9.29 -0.61
CA TYR A 365 8.49 10.14 -1.43
C TYR A 365 7.04 9.99 -0.97
N HIS A 366 6.44 11.11 -0.57
CA HIS A 366 5.06 11.16 -0.11
C HIS A 366 4.13 11.69 -1.20
N ASN A 367 3.20 10.84 -1.67
CA ASN A 367 2.16 11.26 -2.60
C ASN A 367 0.83 11.44 -1.85
N VAL A 368 0.25 12.64 -1.93
CA VAL A 368 -1.06 13.02 -1.34
C VAL A 368 -1.22 12.64 0.14
N MET A 369 -0.14 12.72 0.92
CA MET A 369 -0.15 12.40 2.35
C MET A 369 -1.00 13.41 3.14
N PRO A 370 -1.96 12.95 3.98
CA PRO A 370 -2.69 13.81 4.91
C PRO A 370 -1.82 14.14 6.12
N ALA A 371 -0.80 14.99 5.91
CA ALA A 371 0.28 15.23 6.87
C ALA A 371 -0.17 15.70 8.27
N THR A 372 -1.31 16.39 8.32
CA THR A 372 -1.96 16.92 9.54
C THR A 372 -3.44 16.51 9.59
N GLY A 373 -3.78 15.34 9.02
CA GLY A 373 -5.15 14.85 8.90
C GLY A 373 -5.97 15.50 7.78
N ALA A 374 -7.27 15.21 7.73
CA ALA A 374 -8.17 15.66 6.67
C ALA A 374 -9.60 15.95 7.17
N PRO A 375 -10.18 17.14 6.90
CA PRO A 375 -11.58 17.45 7.24
C PRO A 375 -12.62 16.50 6.65
N ALA A 376 -12.25 15.77 5.59
CA ALA A 376 -13.06 14.70 5.02
C ALA A 376 -13.41 13.61 6.06
N PHE A 377 -12.55 13.38 7.06
CA PHE A 377 -12.85 12.48 8.18
C PHE A 377 -14.13 12.92 8.92
N TYR A 378 -14.22 14.19 9.31
CA TYR A 378 -15.39 14.73 10.03
C TYR A 378 -16.67 14.60 9.20
N LYS A 379 -16.60 14.88 7.89
CA LYS A 379 -17.75 14.70 6.99
C LYS A 379 -18.19 13.24 6.97
N ARG A 380 -17.26 12.30 6.81
CA ARG A 380 -17.55 10.85 6.76
C ARG A 380 -18.12 10.35 8.08
N LEU A 381 -17.60 10.85 9.20
CA LEU A 381 -18.13 10.59 10.53
C LEU A 381 -19.58 11.10 10.66
N LYS A 382 -19.90 12.32 10.21
CA LYS A 382 -21.22 12.95 10.43
C LYS A 382 -22.27 12.66 9.36
N ALA A 383 -21.86 12.29 8.16
CA ALA A 383 -22.75 12.19 7.00
C ALA A 383 -22.50 10.94 6.13
N GLY A 384 -21.50 10.12 6.46
CA GLY A 384 -21.06 9.04 5.59
C GLY A 384 -20.45 9.54 4.27
N PHE A 385 -20.40 8.69 3.25
CA PHE A 385 -19.81 9.03 1.94
C PHE A 385 -20.80 9.67 0.95
N GLY A 386 -21.95 10.18 1.41
CA GLY A 386 -22.93 10.86 0.56
C GLY A 386 -22.41 12.17 -0.05
N GLY A 387 -22.67 12.39 -1.34
CA GLY A 387 -22.47 13.67 -2.03
C GLY A 387 -21.02 14.06 -2.37
N GLU A 388 -20.09 13.12 -2.57
CA GLU A 388 -18.73 13.38 -3.11
C GLU A 388 -18.70 13.08 -4.63
N ASN A 389 -18.27 14.01 -5.49
CA ASN A 389 -18.30 13.78 -6.95
C ASN A 389 -17.08 12.99 -7.51
N ILE A 390 -16.02 12.77 -6.73
CA ILE A 390 -14.78 12.10 -7.21
C ILE A 390 -14.41 10.85 -6.38
N VAL A 391 -14.77 10.79 -5.09
CA VAL A 391 -14.49 9.64 -4.19
C VAL A 391 -15.64 8.61 -4.19
N THR A 392 -16.71 8.90 -4.94
CA THR A 392 -17.93 8.09 -5.03
C THR A 392 -17.75 6.71 -5.66
N THR A 393 -16.70 6.50 -6.45
CA THR A 393 -16.57 5.29 -7.28
C THR A 393 -16.02 4.08 -6.52
N ILE A 394 -15.31 4.26 -5.39
CA ILE A 394 -14.63 3.14 -4.69
C ILE A 394 -15.05 3.04 -3.22
N ALA A 395 -15.21 4.15 -2.48
CA ALA A 395 -15.44 4.10 -1.03
C ALA A 395 -16.94 4.12 -0.62
N SER A 396 -17.80 4.81 -1.38
CA SER A 396 -19.23 4.92 -1.10
C SER A 396 -20.01 3.59 -1.13
N PRO A 397 -19.73 2.65 -2.06
CA PRO A 397 -20.37 1.34 -2.05
C PRO A 397 -20.06 0.53 -0.78
N ILE A 398 -18.88 0.75 -0.18
CA ILE A 398 -18.33 -0.16 0.81
C ILE A 398 -18.64 0.30 2.24
N PHE A 399 -18.50 1.58 2.58
CA PHE A 399 -18.74 2.06 3.95
C PHE A 399 -20.15 2.60 4.18
N GLY A 400 -20.92 2.77 3.10
CA GLY A 400 -22.29 3.25 3.16
C GLY A 400 -22.40 4.77 3.05
N TYR A 401 -23.61 5.20 2.67
CA TYR A 401 -23.91 6.60 2.38
C TYR A 401 -24.30 7.41 3.62
N SER A 402 -24.32 6.80 4.82
CA SER A 402 -24.80 7.42 6.06
C SER A 402 -23.79 7.32 7.21
N ALA A 403 -23.89 8.26 8.15
CA ALA A 403 -23.08 8.30 9.37
C ALA A 403 -23.21 7.03 10.21
N GLU A 404 -24.41 6.46 10.29
CA GLU A 404 -24.72 5.25 11.06
C GLU A 404 -23.88 4.04 10.63
N ARG A 405 -23.58 3.94 9.34
CA ARG A 405 -22.80 2.83 8.77
C ARG A 405 -21.29 3.06 8.87
N VAL A 406 -20.85 4.32 8.76
CA VAL A 406 -19.42 4.68 8.69
C VAL A 406 -18.79 4.91 10.06
N THR A 407 -19.54 5.53 10.98
CA THR A 407 -19.02 5.96 12.29
C THR A 407 -18.45 4.81 13.11
N PRO A 408 -19.11 3.65 13.24
CA PRO A 408 -18.58 2.57 14.08
C PRO A 408 -17.23 2.06 13.62
N VAL A 409 -17.03 1.98 12.31
CA VAL A 409 -15.78 1.52 11.72
C VAL A 409 -14.66 2.54 11.93
N LEU A 410 -14.93 3.82 11.65
CA LEU A 410 -13.93 4.88 11.82
C LEU A 410 -13.51 5.04 13.28
N LEU A 411 -14.45 4.93 14.23
CA LEU A 411 -14.15 5.03 15.65
C LEU A 411 -13.48 3.75 16.20
N ASN A 412 -13.71 2.59 15.60
CA ASN A 412 -13.05 1.34 16.04
C ASN A 412 -11.61 1.19 15.52
N SER A 413 -11.17 2.08 14.61
CA SER A 413 -9.89 2.01 13.92
C SER A 413 -8.98 3.16 14.35
N ILE A 414 -7.87 2.86 15.03
CA ILE A 414 -6.87 3.88 15.42
C ILE A 414 -6.28 4.52 14.17
N GLY A 415 -5.93 3.71 13.17
CA GLY A 415 -5.39 4.22 11.91
C GLY A 415 -6.35 5.19 11.20
N ALA A 416 -7.66 4.91 11.23
CA ALA A 416 -8.66 5.84 10.70
C ALA A 416 -8.78 7.12 11.53
N LEU A 417 -8.74 7.02 12.87
CA LEU A 417 -8.77 8.17 13.77
C LEU A 417 -7.57 9.10 13.57
N GLU A 418 -6.40 8.57 13.22
CA GLU A 418 -5.22 9.39 12.91
C GLU A 418 -5.40 10.29 11.67
N LEU A 419 -6.44 10.07 10.85
CA LEU A 419 -6.84 10.96 9.76
C LEU A 419 -7.75 12.12 10.18
N MET A 420 -8.18 12.17 11.43
CA MET A 420 -8.82 13.37 11.98
C MET A 420 -7.91 14.58 11.73
N PRO A 421 -8.44 15.76 11.38
CA PRO A 421 -7.63 16.98 11.37
C PRO A 421 -6.89 17.12 12.69
N TRP A 422 -5.58 17.32 12.65
CA TRP A 422 -4.78 17.51 13.87
C TRP A 422 -4.97 18.91 14.43
N ILE A 423 -4.49 19.16 15.64
CA ILE A 423 -4.62 20.48 16.31
C ILE A 423 -3.91 21.58 15.49
N ASP A 424 -2.84 21.22 14.78
CA ASP A 424 -2.07 22.10 13.91
C ASP A 424 -2.58 22.15 12.45
N TYR A 425 -3.73 21.55 12.13
CA TYR A 425 -4.30 21.61 10.78
C TYR A 425 -4.59 23.05 10.36
N LYS A 426 -4.11 23.43 9.16
CA LYS A 426 -4.35 24.76 8.57
C LYS A 426 -5.07 24.67 7.23
N VAL A 427 -6.04 25.57 7.05
CA VAL A 427 -6.71 25.81 5.77
C VAL A 427 -5.81 26.66 4.90
N LEU A 428 -5.29 26.10 3.79
CA LEU A 428 -4.32 26.79 2.94
C LEU A 428 -4.86 28.09 2.30
N SER A 429 -6.16 28.15 2.02
CA SER A 429 -6.76 29.30 1.32
C SER A 429 -6.79 30.59 2.14
N ASP A 430 -6.81 30.49 3.47
CA ASP A 430 -6.87 31.65 4.37
C ASP A 430 -5.95 31.56 5.59
N ASN A 431 -5.08 30.55 5.64
CA ASN A 431 -4.08 30.33 6.69
C ASN A 431 -4.68 30.28 8.11
N THR A 432 -5.94 29.88 8.24
CA THR A 432 -6.60 29.70 9.55
C THR A 432 -6.57 28.25 9.99
N ASN A 433 -6.68 27.99 11.30
CA ASN A 433 -6.93 26.65 11.84
C ASN A 433 -8.44 26.31 11.93
N ARG A 434 -9.32 27.20 11.44
CA ARG A 434 -10.78 27.09 11.58
C ARG A 434 -11.39 26.52 10.29
N TRP A 435 -11.40 25.19 10.22
CA TRP A 435 -11.73 24.44 9.02
C TRP A 435 -13.20 24.01 8.95
N LEU A 436 -13.90 23.87 10.07
CA LEU A 436 -15.35 23.63 10.07
C LEU A 436 -16.08 24.97 10.13
N ARG A 437 -16.99 25.21 9.19
CA ARG A 437 -17.74 26.48 9.09
C ARG A 437 -19.23 26.24 9.07
N VAL A 438 -19.95 27.06 9.83
CA VAL A 438 -21.41 27.10 9.86
C VAL A 438 -21.85 28.39 9.19
N ALA A 439 -22.55 28.26 8.07
CA ALA A 439 -23.11 29.37 7.32
C ALA A 439 -24.64 29.37 7.40
N GLU A 440 -25.23 30.54 7.23
CA GLU A 440 -26.68 30.66 7.12
C GLU A 440 -27.14 30.13 5.76
N LYS A 441 -28.17 29.26 5.74
CA LYS A 441 -28.63 28.59 4.51
C LYS A 441 -29.06 29.59 3.42
N ALA A 442 -29.71 30.70 3.82
CA ALA A 442 -30.13 31.75 2.90
C ALA A 442 -28.95 32.53 2.31
N THR A 443 -27.82 32.59 3.03
CA THR A 443 -26.60 33.31 2.62
C THR A 443 -25.35 32.46 2.87
N PRO A 444 -25.08 31.42 2.05
CA PRO A 444 -24.00 30.44 2.32
C PRO A 444 -22.58 31.03 2.36
N LYS A 445 -22.39 32.25 1.84
CA LYS A 445 -21.12 32.99 1.93
C LYS A 445 -20.89 33.64 3.29
N THR A 446 -21.94 33.83 4.08
CA THR A 446 -21.87 34.46 5.41
C THR A 446 -21.64 33.39 6.47
N ILE A 447 -20.39 33.27 6.92
CA ILE A 447 -20.00 32.36 8.00
C ILE A 447 -20.44 32.96 9.35
N LYS A 448 -21.22 32.22 10.12
CA LYS A 448 -21.68 32.61 11.46
C LYS A 448 -20.75 32.09 12.56
N PHE A 449 -20.29 30.85 12.40
CA PHE A 449 -19.38 30.20 13.33
C PHE A 449 -18.31 29.43 12.58
N SER A 450 -17.12 29.33 13.16
CA SER A 450 -16.02 28.57 12.63
C SER A 450 -15.28 27.87 13.76
N PHE A 451 -14.91 26.61 13.57
CA PHE A 451 -14.32 25.77 14.62
C PHE A 451 -12.96 25.22 14.18
N SER A 452 -12.03 25.20 15.13
CA SER A 452 -10.78 24.46 15.03
C SER A 452 -10.96 23.01 15.47
N THR A 453 -9.94 22.17 15.23
CA THR A 453 -9.89 20.81 15.78
C THR A 453 -10.01 20.80 17.31
N GLU A 454 -9.41 21.78 17.99
CA GLU A 454 -9.45 21.88 19.43
C GLU A 454 -10.88 22.15 19.93
N ASP A 455 -11.59 23.09 19.30
CA ASP A 455 -13.00 23.42 19.62
C ASP A 455 -13.90 22.16 19.52
N LEU A 456 -13.62 21.32 18.53
CA LEU A 456 -14.34 20.09 18.19
C LEU A 456 -14.10 18.93 19.16
N ILE A 457 -12.94 18.89 19.82
CA ILE A 457 -12.56 17.84 20.78
C ILE A 457 -12.97 18.24 22.20
N GLN A 458 -12.82 19.51 22.58
CA GLN A 458 -13.11 20.00 23.92
C GLN A 458 -14.62 19.93 24.28
N ASN A 459 -15.50 20.07 23.29
CA ASN A 459 -16.94 20.15 23.51
C ASN A 459 -17.66 18.85 23.10
N SER A 460 -17.40 17.74 23.80
CA SER A 460 -17.95 16.42 23.45
C SER A 460 -19.48 16.38 23.36
N ASP A 461 -20.17 17.25 24.11
CA ASP A 461 -21.63 17.33 24.13
C ASP A 461 -22.24 18.20 23.03
N ALA A 462 -21.42 18.97 22.31
CA ALA A 462 -21.90 19.83 21.24
C ALA A 462 -22.33 19.03 20.00
N TRP A 463 -23.35 19.52 19.29
CA TRP A 463 -23.83 18.87 18.05
C TRP A 463 -22.73 18.76 16.98
N TYR A 464 -21.81 19.72 16.96
CA TYR A 464 -20.65 19.78 16.08
C TYR A 464 -19.46 18.95 16.57
N SER A 465 -19.52 18.32 17.75
CA SER A 465 -18.42 17.54 18.32
C SER A 465 -17.85 16.49 17.35
N LEU A 466 -16.53 16.33 17.36
CA LEU A 466 -15.83 15.25 16.64
C LEU A 466 -15.99 13.89 17.35
N LEU A 467 -16.44 13.89 18.61
CA LEU A 467 -16.79 12.71 19.40
C LEU A 467 -18.31 12.73 19.68
N PRO A 468 -19.17 12.25 18.76
CA PRO A 468 -20.61 12.29 18.96
C PRO A 468 -21.04 11.45 20.18
N LYS A 469 -22.11 11.88 20.87
CA LYS A 469 -22.78 11.15 21.99
C LYS A 469 -23.26 9.72 21.65
N LEU A 470 -23.10 9.26 20.40
CA LEU A 470 -23.54 7.95 19.90
C LEU A 470 -22.85 6.74 20.56
N TYR A 471 -21.94 6.94 21.51
CA TYR A 471 -21.29 5.88 22.29
C TYR A 471 -21.42 6.14 23.79
N HIS A 472 -22.55 5.75 24.37
CA HIS A 472 -22.79 5.76 25.83
C HIS A 472 -22.55 4.42 26.51
N ASN A 473 -21.87 3.45 25.88
CA ASN A 473 -21.48 2.18 26.51
C ASN A 473 -19.98 1.92 26.40
N GLY A 474 -19.36 1.55 27.53
CA GLY A 474 -18.08 0.84 27.79
C GLY A 474 -16.84 1.03 26.90
N GLN A 475 -16.96 0.99 25.59
CA GLN A 475 -15.83 0.82 24.66
C GLN A 475 -14.99 2.09 24.43
N LEU A 476 -15.59 3.26 24.60
CA LEU A 476 -14.85 4.52 24.58
C LEU A 476 -13.88 4.61 25.78
N GLN A 477 -14.10 3.86 26.87
CA GLN A 477 -13.15 3.77 27.97
C GLN A 477 -11.94 2.88 27.66
N TYR A 478 -12.09 1.79 26.90
CA TYR A 478 -10.95 0.96 26.46
C TYR A 478 -10.06 1.69 25.46
N GLN A 479 -10.69 2.34 24.46
CA GLN A 479 -9.94 3.16 23.52
C GLN A 479 -9.40 4.44 24.16
N LYS A 480 -10.13 5.12 25.06
CA LYS A 480 -9.55 6.19 25.90
C LYS A 480 -8.43 5.66 26.78
N ALA A 481 -8.48 4.43 27.30
CA ALA A 481 -7.39 3.86 28.08
C ALA A 481 -6.17 3.63 27.21
N LYS A 482 -6.29 3.10 25.99
CA LYS A 482 -5.17 2.91 25.05
C LYS A 482 -4.64 4.25 24.51
N LEU A 483 -5.52 5.18 24.16
CA LEU A 483 -5.18 6.56 23.77
C LEU A 483 -4.54 7.34 24.93
N ASN A 484 -5.03 7.24 26.16
CA ASN A 484 -4.46 7.91 27.34
C ASN A 484 -3.14 7.27 27.80
N ASN A 485 -2.98 5.95 27.65
CA ASN A 485 -1.72 5.24 27.89
C ASN A 485 -0.66 5.54 26.81
N ASN A 486 -1.10 5.97 25.62
CA ASN A 486 -0.24 6.53 24.58
C ASN A 486 -0.09 8.07 24.72
N LYS A 487 -1.06 8.79 25.29
CA LYS A 487 -1.02 10.26 25.48
C LYS A 487 0.11 10.67 26.41
N SER A 488 0.38 9.87 27.44
CA SER A 488 1.59 10.00 28.27
C SER A 488 2.90 9.88 27.48
N ARG A 489 2.95 9.12 26.37
CA ARG A 489 4.13 9.03 25.49
C ARG A 489 4.27 10.22 24.53
N TRP A 490 3.16 10.84 24.12
CA TRP A 490 3.18 12.03 23.27
C TRP A 490 3.50 13.31 24.05
N GLU A 491 3.12 13.39 25.33
CA GLU A 491 3.44 14.51 26.22
C GLU A 491 4.90 14.46 26.75
N GLU A 492 5.50 13.26 26.82
CA GLU A 492 6.93 13.08 27.16
C GLU A 492 7.88 13.19 25.95
N ALA A 493 7.34 13.26 24.72
CA ALA A 493 8.12 13.39 23.50
C ALA A 493 8.56 14.84 23.26
N ASP A 494 9.70 15.19 23.85
CA ASP A 494 10.69 16.17 23.39
C ASP A 494 10.18 17.58 22.98
N PRO A 495 10.57 18.65 23.72
CA PRO A 495 10.19 20.03 23.38
C PRO A 495 10.69 20.55 22.02
N ARG A 496 11.44 19.75 21.24
CA ARG A 496 11.78 20.01 19.84
C ARG A 496 10.63 19.77 18.85
N ILE A 497 9.50 19.18 19.27
CA ILE A 497 8.26 19.11 18.47
C ILE A 497 7.38 20.33 18.78
N ASN A 498 7.97 21.52 18.62
CA ASN A 498 7.26 22.79 18.60
C ASN A 498 7.47 23.38 17.19
N PRO A 499 6.44 23.58 16.36
CA PRO A 499 6.62 24.20 15.05
C PRO A 499 6.76 25.71 15.24
N GLY A 500 7.95 26.13 15.66
CA GLY A 500 8.40 27.51 15.66
C GLY A 500 9.84 27.54 15.14
N GLY A 501 9.99 27.76 13.83
CA GLY A 501 11.28 27.81 13.12
C GLY A 501 11.19 27.23 11.73
#